data_AF-A0A6L9L991-F1
#
_entry.id   AF-A0A6L9L991-F1
#
_cell.length_a   1.000
_cell.length_b   1.000
_cell.length_c   1.000
_cell.angle_alpha   90.00
_cell.angle_beta   90.00
_cell.angle_gamma   90.00
#
_symmetry.space_group_name_H-M   'P 1'
#
loop_
_entity.id
_entity.type
_entity.pdbx_description
1 polymer ?
#
loop_
_entity_poly.entity_id
_entity_poly.type
_entity_poly.pdbx_seq_one_letter_code
_entity_poly.pdbx_strand_id
1 'polypeptide(L)'
;MLNPESEAINKRFFQAIDELVKRRQMRGKNTFVSRYGLNKGNFYQLRVNPDRSFELAYLTWLVKDYGVSSQWLLTGEGEMFSKRYISNPT
;
A
#
# COMPACT_ATOMS: atom_id res chain seq x y z
N MET A 1 -2.88 11.63 18.46
CA MET A 1 -1.62 10.95 18.09
C MET A 1 -1.98 9.50 17.80
N LEU A 2 -1.65 8.97 16.62
CA LEU A 2 -1.84 7.55 16.35
C LEU A 2 -0.91 6.72 17.23
N ASN A 3 -1.27 5.46 17.49
CA ASN A 3 -0.31 4.56 18.12
C ASN A 3 0.88 4.33 17.17
N PRO A 4 2.08 4.02 17.70
CA PRO A 4 3.28 3.84 16.88
C PRO A 4 3.15 2.77 15.80
N GLU A 5 2.39 1.69 16.06
CA GLU A 5 2.14 0.62 15.09
C GLU A 5 1.34 1.10 13.88
N SER A 6 0.31 1.92 14.11
CA SER A 6 -0.51 2.50 13.06
C SER A 6 0.29 3.47 12.21
N GLU A 7 1.18 4.26 12.83
CA GLU A 7 2.10 5.13 12.10
C GLU A 7 3.09 4.32 11.24
N ALA A 8 3.61 3.21 11.77
CA ALA A 8 4.50 2.31 11.03
C ALA A 8 3.80 1.66 9.82
N ILE A 9 2.55 1.21 9.99
CA ILE A 9 1.72 0.68 8.90
C ILE A 9 1.47 1.77 7.84
N ASN A 10 1.16 3.00 8.25
CA ASN A 10 0.96 4.12 7.33
C ASN A 10 2.22 4.43 6.51
N LYS A 11 3.40 4.41 7.14
CA LYS A 11 4.69 4.58 6.44
C LYS A 11 4.91 3.47 5.41
N ARG A 12 4.67 2.21 5.78
CA ARG A 12 4.82 1.05 4.88
C ARG A 12 3.85 1.08 3.71
N PHE A 13 2.61 1.54 3.92
CA PHE A 13 1.63 1.74 2.86
C PHE A 13 2.17 2.66 1.75
N PHE A 14 2.69 3.83 2.11
CA PHE A 14 3.25 4.76 1.11
C PHE A 14 4.57 4.26 0.53
N GLN A 15 5.41 3.59 1.32
CA GLN A 15 6.64 2.96 0.84
C GLN A 15 6.35 1.92 -0.25
N ALA A 16 5.32 1.08 -0.08
CA ALA A 16 4.91 0.11 -1.08
C ALA A 16 4.45 0.80 -2.38
N ILE A 17 3.66 1.88 -2.28
CA ILE A 17 3.23 2.65 -3.46
C ILE A 17 4.43 3.25 -4.20
N ASP A 18 5.38 3.85 -3.47
CA ASP A 18 6.59 4.43 -4.06
C ASP A 18 7.45 3.36 -4.77
N GLU A 19 7.60 2.17 -4.17
CA GLU A 19 8.34 1.06 -4.77
C GLU A 19 7.62 0.49 -6.02
N LEU A 20 6.29 0.38 -6.00
CA LEU A 20 5.50 -0.02 -7.17
C LEU A 20 5.67 0.94 -8.35
N VAL A 21 5.77 2.24 -8.07
CA VAL A 21 6.06 3.26 -9.08
C VAL A 21 7.48 3.09 -9.62
N LYS A 22 8.47 2.92 -8.74
CA LYS A 22 9.87 2.69 -9.12
C LYS A 22 10.04 1.44 -10.00
N ARG A 23 9.31 0.36 -9.71
CA ARG A 23 9.29 -0.89 -10.49
C ARG A 23 8.48 -0.80 -11.79
N ARG A 24 7.87 0.35 -12.10
CA ARG A 24 6.96 0.56 -13.23
C ARG A 24 5.72 -0.37 -13.23
N GLN A 25 5.39 -0.96 -12.09
CA GLN A 25 4.14 -1.70 -11.87
C GLN A 25 2.95 -0.77 -11.61
N MET A 26 3.25 0.50 -11.31
CA MET A 26 2.29 1.58 -11.24
C MET A 26 2.85 2.81 -11.98
N ARG A 27 2.09 3.43 -12.88
CA ARG A 27 2.57 4.62 -13.62
C ARG A 27 2.89 5.80 -12.70
N GLY A 28 2.19 5.87 -11.58
CA GLY A 28 2.30 6.91 -10.57
C GLY A 28 1.18 6.79 -9.55
N LYS A 29 1.29 7.50 -8.43
CA LYS A 29 0.34 7.45 -7.30
C LYS A 29 -1.12 7.65 -7.70
N ASN A 30 -1.39 8.53 -8.66
CA ASN A 30 -2.75 8.76 -9.18
C ASN A 30 -3.38 7.50 -9.78
N THR A 31 -2.58 6.53 -10.24
CA THR A 31 -3.08 5.23 -10.73
C THR A 31 -3.83 4.50 -9.61
N PHE A 32 -3.32 4.52 -8.38
CA PHE A 32 -3.98 3.90 -7.23
C PHE A 32 -5.27 4.61 -6.88
N VAL A 33 -5.23 5.96 -6.84
CA VAL A 33 -6.40 6.81 -6.57
C VAL A 33 -7.52 6.55 -7.59
N SER A 34 -7.18 6.58 -8.88
CA SER A 34 -8.15 6.37 -9.97
C SER A 34 -8.68 4.94 -10.00
N ARG A 35 -7.83 3.93 -9.75
CA ARG A 35 -8.23 2.51 -9.79
C ARG A 35 -9.32 2.17 -8.76
N TYR A 36 -9.24 2.77 -7.58
CA TYR A 36 -10.18 2.48 -6.49
C TYR A 36 -11.16 3.63 -6.19
N GLY A 37 -11.26 4.62 -7.08
CA GLY A 37 -12.23 5.72 -6.95
C GLY A 37 -12.00 6.61 -5.72
N LEU A 38 -10.75 6.79 -5.29
CA LEU A 38 -10.42 7.54 -4.07
C LEU A 38 -10.49 9.05 -4.29
N ASN A 39 -10.81 9.78 -3.22
CA ASN A 39 -10.63 11.23 -3.23
C ASN A 39 -9.14 11.58 -3.24
N LYS A 40 -8.68 12.19 -4.34
CA LYS A 40 -7.27 12.58 -4.54
C LYS A 40 -6.76 13.49 -3.42
N GLY A 41 -7.52 14.52 -3.04
CA GLY A 41 -7.11 15.46 -2.00
C GLY A 41 -6.85 14.75 -0.66
N ASN A 42 -7.79 13.91 -0.23
CA ASN A 42 -7.66 13.12 0.99
C ASN A 42 -6.45 12.19 0.92
N PHE A 43 -6.24 11.51 -0.22
CA PHE A 43 -5.11 10.61 -0.41
C PHE A 43 -3.75 11.32 -0.28
N TYR A 44 -3.58 12.50 -0.87
CA TYR A 44 -2.34 13.26 -0.73
C TYR A 44 -2.17 13.82 0.69
N GLN A 45 -3.26 14.20 1.36
CA GLN A 45 -3.23 14.66 2.75
C GLN A 45 -2.83 13.56 3.74
N LEU A 46 -3.21 12.30 3.49
CA LEU A 46 -2.74 11.14 4.28
C LEU A 46 -1.21 10.99 4.27
N ARG A 47 -0.56 11.43 3.19
CA ARG A 47 0.91 11.36 3.08
C ARG A 47 1.61 12.45 3.88
N VAL A 48 1.02 13.64 3.94
CA VAL A 48 1.57 14.78 4.67
C VAL A 48 1.29 14.66 6.17
N ASN A 49 0.14 14.08 6.52
CA ASN A 49 -0.31 13.90 7.89
C ASN A 49 -0.47 12.39 8.18
N PRO A 50 0.64 11.69 8.48
CA PRO A 50 0.64 10.24 8.69
C PRO A 50 -0.09 9.83 9.98
N ASP A 51 -0.48 10.79 10.82
CA ASP A 51 -1.36 10.63 11.98
C ASP A 51 -2.85 10.53 11.59
N ARG A 52 -3.19 10.66 10.30
CA ARG A 52 -4.54 10.35 9.80
C ARG A 52 -4.70 8.87 9.48
N SER A 53 -5.75 8.27 10.01
CA SER A 53 -6.16 6.91 9.63
C SER A 53 -6.75 6.90 8.22
N PHE A 54 -6.57 5.80 7.50
CA PHE A 54 -7.24 5.51 6.23
C PHE A 54 -7.96 4.17 6.30
N GLU A 55 -8.80 3.91 5.30
CA GLU A 55 -9.58 2.68 5.26
C GLU A 55 -8.69 1.44 5.08
N LEU A 56 -8.88 0.41 5.92
CA LEU A 56 -8.11 -0.84 5.86
C LEU A 56 -8.15 -1.53 4.48
N ALA A 57 -9.19 -1.23 3.69
CA ALA A 57 -9.32 -1.67 2.30
C ALA A 57 -8.09 -1.29 1.46
N TYR A 58 -7.42 -0.18 1.75
CA TYR A 58 -6.26 0.29 0.99
C TYR A 58 -5.07 -0.67 1.12
N LEU A 59 -4.86 -1.23 2.32
CA LEU A 59 -3.86 -2.27 2.56
C LEU A 59 -4.20 -3.54 1.77
N THR A 60 -5.49 -3.92 1.81
CA THR A 60 -5.99 -5.13 1.13
C THR A 60 -5.75 -5.06 -0.38
N TRP A 61 -5.91 -3.89 -1.00
CA TRP A 61 -5.65 -3.69 -2.42
C TRP A 61 -4.16 -3.82 -2.77
N LEU A 62 -3.25 -3.33 -1.92
CA LEU A 62 -1.81 -3.56 -2.14
C LEU A 62 -1.48 -5.06 -2.12
N VAL A 63 -2.11 -5.82 -1.22
CA VAL A 63 -1.89 -7.27 -1.13
C VAL A 63 -2.47 -8.00 -2.34
N LYS A 64 -3.76 -7.78 -2.65
CA LYS A 64 -4.47 -8.53 -3.69
C LYS A 64 -4.03 -8.17 -5.10
N ASP A 65 -3.87 -6.88 -5.38
CA ASP A 65 -3.74 -6.38 -6.74
C ASP A 65 -2.31 -6.04 -7.13
N TYR A 66 -1.42 -5.87 -6.14
CA TYR A 66 -0.03 -5.49 -6.36
C TYR A 66 0.98 -6.48 -5.74
N GLY A 67 0.51 -7.56 -5.11
CA GLY A 67 1.36 -8.64 -4.60
C GLY A 67 2.21 -8.26 -3.38
N VAL A 68 1.88 -7.16 -2.71
CA VAL A 68 2.55 -6.75 -1.46
C VAL A 68 2.27 -7.80 -0.37
N SER A 69 3.28 -8.16 0.40
CA SER A 69 3.16 -9.10 1.51
C SER A 69 2.34 -8.48 2.65
N SER A 70 1.30 -9.17 3.11
CA SER A 70 0.53 -8.75 4.28
C SER A 70 1.37 -8.76 5.56
N GLN A 71 2.28 -9.72 5.70
CA GLN A 71 3.23 -9.79 6.83
C GLN A 71 4.08 -8.51 6.84
N TRP A 72 4.77 -8.24 5.73
CA TRP A 72 5.62 -7.06 5.66
C TRP A 72 4.82 -5.77 5.86
N LEU A 73 3.63 -5.66 5.26
CA LEU A 73 2.82 -4.46 5.35
C LEU A 73 2.36 -4.16 6.78
N LEU A 74 1.97 -5.21 7.53
CA LEU A 74 1.44 -5.07 8.88
C LEU A 74 2.54 -5.03 9.95
N THR A 75 3.58 -5.86 9.83
CA THR A 75 4.61 -6.02 10.89
C THR A 75 5.96 -5.40 10.52
N GLY A 76 6.23 -5.18 9.24
CA GLY A 76 7.55 -4.78 8.74
C GLY A 76 8.53 -5.93 8.57
N GLU A 77 8.11 -7.17 8.82
CA GLU A 77 8.97 -8.35 8.75
C GLU A 77 8.91 -9.02 7.37
N GLY A 78 10.04 -9.60 6.96
CA GLY A 78 10.16 -10.31 5.69
C GLY A 78 10.28 -9.40 4.47
N GLU A 79 9.97 -9.93 3.28
CA GLU A 79 10.07 -9.20 2.01
C GLU A 79 8.78 -8.41 1.71
N MET A 80 8.94 -7.20 1.15
CA MET A 80 7.82 -6.33 0.77
C MET A 80 6.84 -6.99 -0.19
N PHE A 81 7.34 -7.79 -1.13
CA PHE A 81 6.51 -8.49 -2.10
C PHE A 81 6.46 -9.96 -1.75
N SER A 82 5.24 -10.51 -1.73
CA SER A 82 5.07 -11.95 -1.59
C SER A 82 5.61 -12.65 -2.84
N LYS A 83 6.29 -13.79 -2.65
CA LYS A 83 6.55 -14.73 -3.73
C LYS A 83 5.20 -15.34 -4.11
N ARG A 84 4.45 -14.66 -4.97
CA ARG A 84 3.19 -15.18 -5.49
C ARG A 84 3.54 -16.46 -6.25
N TYR A 85 3.19 -17.62 -5.70
CA TYR A 85 3.12 -18.83 -6.51
C TYR A 85 2.00 -18.58 -7.53
N ILE A 86 2.38 -18.30 -8.77
CA ILE A 86 1.44 -18.34 -9.88
C ILE A 86 1.08 -19.82 -10.01
N SER A 87 -0.04 -20.23 -9.42
CA SER A 87 -0.71 -21.44 -9.88
C SER A 87 -1.12 -21.15 -11.31
N ASN A 88 -0.38 -21.70 -12.28
CA ASN A 88 -0.83 -21.73 -13.67
C ASN A 88 -2.24 -22.35 -13.64
N PRO A 89 -3.29 -21.63 -14.06
CA PRO A 89 -4.58 -22.26 -14.27
C PRO A 89 -4.36 -23.33 -15.33
N THR A 90 -4.75 -24.56 -14.99
CA THR A 90 -4.74 -25.71 -15.90
C THR A 90 -5.79 -25.53 -16.98
#